data_AF-A0A6G3WUX8-F1
#
_entry.id   AF-A0A6G3WUX8-F1
#
_cell.length_a   1.000
_cell.length_b   1.000
_cell.length_c   1.000
_cell.angle_alpha   90.00
_cell.angle_beta   90.00
_cell.angle_gamma   90.00
#
_symmetry.space_group_name_H-M   'P 1'
#
loop_
_entity.id
_entity.type
_entity.pdbx_description
1 polymer ?
#
loop_
_entity_poly.entity_id
_entity_poly.type
_entity_poly.pdbx_seq_one_letter_code
_entity_poly.pdbx_strand_id
1 'polypeptide(L)'
;DPRWVKPVDEALAPLADRHRVVVTVEDNSRAGGVGSAVAQSLRDAGVDVPLRDFGIPPVFLDHASRGEVMAEIGLTAPDIARQVTGLVAKLDGRFESRAVEPARD
;
A
#
# COMPACT_ATOMS: atom_id res chain seq x y z
N ASP A 1 10.76 -8.75 -5.54
CA ASP A 1 10.98 -8.31 -4.16
C ASP A 1 12.08 -7.26 -4.16
N PRO A 2 11.78 -5.98 -3.85
CA PRO A 2 12.79 -4.94 -3.80
C PRO A 2 13.76 -5.22 -2.65
N ARG A 3 14.97 -5.68 -2.99
CA ARG A 3 16.04 -5.99 -2.01
C ARG A 3 16.64 -4.73 -1.36
N TRP A 4 16.31 -3.55 -1.87
CA TRP A 4 16.85 -2.26 -1.45
C TRP A 4 15.73 -1.23 -1.40
N VAL A 5 15.75 -0.38 -0.37
CA VAL A 5 14.73 0.67 -0.17
C VAL A 5 15.04 1.92 -1.01
N LYS A 6 16.34 2.27 -1.11
CA LYS A 6 16.82 3.44 -1.84
C LYS A 6 18.08 3.10 -2.65
N PRO A 7 18.23 3.62 -3.88
CA PRO A 7 17.18 4.33 -4.65
C PRO A 7 15.99 3.39 -4.95
N VAL A 8 14.80 3.97 -5.12
CA VAL A 8 13.63 3.20 -5.56
C VAL A 8 13.89 2.75 -6.99
N ASP A 9 13.63 1.48 -7.28
CA ASP A 9 13.82 0.91 -8.62
C ASP A 9 12.86 1.58 -9.62
N GLU A 10 13.42 2.20 -10.67
CA GLU A 10 12.66 2.92 -11.70
C GLU A 10 11.66 2.02 -12.42
N ALA A 11 11.87 0.70 -12.41
CA ALA A 11 10.93 -0.27 -12.97
C ALA A 11 9.61 -0.38 -12.18
N LEU A 12 9.55 0.13 -10.95
CA LEU A 12 8.34 0.05 -10.12
C LEU A 12 7.21 0.93 -10.64
N ALA A 13 7.49 2.12 -11.20
CA ALA A 13 6.42 2.99 -11.71
C ALA A 13 5.70 2.39 -12.94
N PRO A 14 6.39 1.91 -13.99
CA PRO A 14 5.75 1.18 -15.09
C PRO A 14 5.06 -0.12 -14.66
N LEU A 15 5.58 -0.78 -13.62
CA LEU A 15 4.91 -1.95 -13.06
C LEU A 15 3.61 -1.56 -12.37
N ALA A 16 3.65 -0.52 -11.54
CA ALA A 16 2.51 -0.01 -10.78
C ALA A 16 1.35 0.45 -11.67
N ASP A 17 1.66 1.12 -12.78
CA ASP A 17 0.67 1.59 -13.76
C ASP A 17 -0.18 0.47 -14.38
N ARG A 18 0.35 -0.76 -14.41
CA ARG A 18 -0.37 -1.96 -14.88
C ARG A 18 -1.22 -2.64 -13.81
N HIS A 19 -1.24 -2.11 -12.59
CA HIS A 19 -1.95 -2.69 -11.46
C HIS A 19 -3.00 -1.73 -10.92
N ARG A 20 -4.02 -2.32 -10.29
CA ARG A 20 -5.16 -1.58 -9.75
C ARG A 20 -4.87 -0.94 -8.41
N VAL A 21 -3.85 -1.44 -7.72
CA VAL A 21 -3.42 -1.02 -6.39
C VAL A 21 -1.98 -1.45 -6.18
N VAL A 22 -1.21 -0.61 -5.50
CA VAL A 22 0.11 -0.95 -4.96
C VAL A 22 0.00 -1.07 -3.45
N VAL A 23 0.65 -2.09 -2.90
CA VAL A 23 0.70 -2.33 -1.46
C VAL A 23 2.16 -2.46 -1.04
N THR A 24 2.57 -1.70 -0.03
CA THR A 24 3.88 -1.87 0.62
C THR A 24 3.70 -2.47 2.01
N VAL A 25 4.62 -3.34 2.42
CA VAL A 25 4.64 -3.95 3.75
C VAL A 25 6.05 -3.78 4.30
N GLU A 26 6.18 -3.16 5.47
CA GLU A 26 7.48 -2.93 6.11
C GLU A 26 7.41 -3.18 7.62
N ASP A 27 8.43 -3.85 8.16
CA ASP A 27 8.71 -3.93 9.61
C ASP A 27 9.52 -2.69 10.03
N ASN A 28 8.94 -1.52 9.77
CA ASN A 28 9.53 -0.20 9.96
C ASN A 28 8.42 0.84 10.11
N SER A 29 8.74 2.06 10.52
CA SER A 29 7.76 3.15 10.57
C SER A 29 7.09 3.34 9.20
N ARG A 30 5.75 3.33 9.20
CA ARG A 30 4.95 3.64 8.01
C ARG A 30 5.23 5.06 7.48
N ALA A 31 5.62 5.98 8.36
CA ALA A 31 5.93 7.36 7.99
C ALA A 31 7.41 7.51 7.62
N GLY A 32 7.69 7.97 6.41
CA GLY A 32 9.06 8.17 5.92
C GLY A 32 9.80 6.88 5.53
N GLY A 33 9.12 5.73 5.60
CA GLY A 33 9.63 4.41 5.25
C GLY A 33 9.60 4.09 3.76
N VAL A 34 9.58 2.79 3.44
CA VAL A 34 9.55 2.25 2.07
C VAL A 34 8.31 2.75 1.33
N GLY A 35 7.14 2.69 1.97
CA GLY A 35 5.88 3.15 1.39
C GLY A 35 5.95 4.62 0.96
N SER A 36 6.51 5.47 1.82
CA SER A 36 6.70 6.90 1.51
C SER A 36 7.65 7.15 0.34
N ALA A 37 8.73 6.37 0.24
CA ALA A 37 9.68 6.48 -0.88
C ALA A 37 9.05 6.03 -2.20
N VAL A 38 8.32 4.91 -2.21
CA VAL A 38 7.58 4.44 -3.39
C VAL A 38 6.50 5.46 -3.78
N ALA A 39 5.73 5.99 -2.82
CA ALA A 39 4.72 7.01 -3.08
C ALA A 39 5.30 8.28 -3.74
N GLN A 40 6.50 8.69 -3.34
CA GLN A 40 7.20 9.81 -3.97
C GLN A 40 7.62 9.45 -5.40
N SER A 41 8.24 8.29 -5.61
CA SER A 41 8.68 7.83 -6.93
C SER A 41 7.53 7.67 -7.92
N LEU A 42 6.36 7.18 -7.49
CA LEU A 42 5.17 7.08 -8.34
C LEU A 42 4.65 8.47 -8.76
N ARG A 43 4.60 9.42 -7.82
CA ARG A 43 4.20 10.80 -8.13
C ARG A 43 5.17 11.50 -9.07
N ASP A 44 6.48 11.33 -8.85
CA ASP A 44 7.51 11.90 -9.72
C ASP A 44 7.43 11.33 -11.15
N ALA A 45 6.99 10.09 -11.30
CA ALA A 45 6.76 9.43 -12.59
C ALA A 45 5.37 9.70 -13.20
N GLY A 46 4.50 10.47 -12.54
CA GLY A 46 3.14 10.76 -13.01
C GLY A 46 2.19 9.56 -12.99
N VAL A 47 2.44 8.55 -12.14
CA VAL A 47 1.61 7.34 -12.02
C VAL A 47 0.63 7.49 -10.85
N ASP A 48 -0.65 7.67 -11.19
CA ASP A 48 -1.75 7.82 -10.24
C ASP A 48 -2.46 6.48 -9.98
N VAL A 49 -1.86 5.65 -9.12
CA VAL A 49 -2.43 4.37 -8.68
C VAL A 49 -2.80 4.41 -7.19
N PRO A 50 -3.91 3.79 -6.77
CA PRO A 50 -4.19 3.60 -5.35
C PRO A 50 -3.02 2.92 -4.63
N LEU A 51 -2.54 3.52 -3.54
CA LEU A 51 -1.44 3.01 -2.73
C LEU A 51 -1.90 2.77 -1.29
N ARG A 52 -1.46 1.66 -0.69
CA ARG A 52 -1.69 1.37 0.73
C ARG A 52 -0.40 0.87 1.39
N ASP A 53 0.04 1.60 2.41
CA ASP A 53 1.25 1.24 3.17
C ASP A 53 0.87 0.54 4.47
N PHE A 54 1.49 -0.62 4.71
CA PHE A 54 1.44 -1.35 5.98
C PHE A 54 2.80 -1.23 6.65
N GLY A 55 2.82 -0.61 7.82
CA GLY A 55 4.03 -0.46 8.62
C GLY A 55 3.69 -0.01 10.03
N ILE A 56 4.72 0.12 10.87
CA ILE A 56 4.60 0.43 12.29
C ILE A 56 4.00 1.86 12.44
N PRO A 57 2.96 2.04 13.28
CA PRO A 57 2.39 3.36 13.55
C PRO A 57 3.41 4.30 14.21
N PRO A 58 3.27 5.63 14.06
CA PRO A 58 4.20 6.61 14.63
C PRO A 58 3.95 6.83 16.13
N VAL A 59 4.00 5.75 16.90
CA VAL A 59 3.81 5.74 18.37
C VAL A 59 4.84 4.81 18.98
N PHE A 60 5.16 5.01 20.26
CA PHE A 60 5.91 4.03 21.03
C PHE A 60 5.02 2.83 21.34
N LEU A 61 5.55 1.63 21.13
CA LEU A 61 4.85 0.37 21.39
C LEU A 61 5.27 -0.17 22.76
N ASP A 62 4.34 -0.84 23.42
CA ASP A 62 4.61 -1.50 24.70
C ASP A 62 5.55 -2.70 24.51
N HIS A 63 6.21 -3.09 25.60
CA HIS A 63 7.11 -4.24 25.58
C HIS A 63 6.29 -5.54 25.46
N ALA A 64 6.51 -6.25 24.36
CA ALA A 64 5.98 -7.59 24.12
C ALA A 64 6.91 -8.35 23.17
N SER A 65 6.63 -9.64 22.92
CA SER A 65 7.32 -10.36 21.86
C SER A 65 7.01 -9.74 20.49
N ARG A 66 7.90 -9.91 19.51
CA ARG A 66 7.65 -9.41 18.15
C ARG A 66 6.31 -9.89 17.57
N GLY A 67 5.95 -11.15 17.83
CA GLY A 67 4.69 -11.72 17.34
C GLY A 67 3.46 -11.02 17.93
N GLU A 68 3.49 -10.74 19.24
CA GLU A 68 2.43 -10.00 19.93
C GLU A 68 2.34 -8.56 19.42
N VAL A 69 3.47 -7.86 19.30
CA VAL A 69 3.52 -6.51 18.74
C VAL A 69 2.91 -6.46 17.35
N MET A 70 3.31 -7.37 16.45
CA MET A 70 2.79 -7.41 15.07
C MET A 70 1.30 -7.74 15.02
N ALA A 71 0.81 -8.59 15.91
CA ALA A 71 -0.61 -8.89 16.05
C ALA A 71 -1.39 -7.67 16.54
N GLU A 72 -0.89 -6.98 17.57
CA GLU A 72 -1.52 -5.80 18.14
C GLU A 72 -1.67 -4.67 17.12
N ILE A 73 -0.64 -4.42 16.31
CA ILE A 73 -0.66 -3.36 15.29
C ILE A 73 -1.22 -3.83 13.93
N GLY A 74 -1.69 -5.08 13.83
CA GLY A 74 -2.33 -5.63 12.63
C GLY A 74 -1.40 -5.85 11.43
N LEU A 75 -0.10 -6.07 11.67
CA LEU A 75 0.92 -6.41 10.67
C LEU A 75 1.16 -7.92 10.55
N THR A 76 0.12 -8.72 10.77
CA THR A 76 0.15 -10.15 10.50
C THR A 76 -0.24 -10.45 9.05
N ALA A 77 0.23 -11.57 8.50
CA ALA A 77 -0.18 -11.98 7.16
C ALA A 77 -1.72 -12.11 7.01
N PRO A 78 -2.46 -12.72 7.96
CA PRO A 78 -3.93 -12.73 7.91
C PRO A 78 -4.57 -11.34 7.92
N ASP A 79 -4.09 -10.42 8.75
CA ASP A 79 -4.64 -9.07 8.83
C ASP A 79 -4.38 -8.24 7.58
N ILE A 80 -3.17 -8.33 7.03
CA ILE A 80 -2.80 -7.66 5.79
C ILE A 80 -3.65 -8.23 4.65
N ALA A 81 -3.75 -9.56 4.52
CA ALA A 81 -4.55 -10.19 3.47
C ALA A 81 -6.02 -9.74 3.53
N ARG A 82 -6.64 -9.76 4.72
CA ARG A 82 -8.01 -9.29 4.92
C ARG A 82 -8.19 -7.83 4.51
N GLN A 83 -7.27 -6.95 4.91
CA GLN A 83 -7.34 -5.52 4.55
C GLN A 83 -7.14 -5.29 3.06
N VAL A 84 -6.24 -6.02 2.41
CA VAL A 84 -5.99 -5.93 0.97
C VAL A 84 -7.19 -6.45 0.17
N THR A 85 -7.78 -7.60 0.55
CA THR A 85 -9.02 -8.11 -0.08
C THR A 85 -10.15 -7.08 0.02
N GLY A 86 -10.35 -6.48 1.19
CA GLY A 86 -11.36 -5.44 1.37
C GLY A 86 -11.08 -4.17 0.55
N LEU A 87 -9.81 -3.81 0.34
CA LEU A 87 -9.40 -2.69 -0.49
C LEU A 87 -9.70 -2.96 -1.98
N VAL A 88 -9.35 -4.15 -2.47
CA VAL A 88 -9.59 -4.56 -3.86
C VAL A 88 -11.10 -4.59 -4.15
N ALA A 89 -11.91 -5.19 -3.28
CA ALA A 89 -13.37 -5.24 -3.45
C ALA A 89 -14.00 -3.83 -3.52
N LYS A 90 -13.52 -2.88 -2.71
CA LYS A 90 -13.97 -1.47 -2.78
C LYS A 90 -13.53 -0.77 -4.05
N LEU A 91 -12.37 -1.13 -4.59
CA LEU A 91 -11.91 -0.62 -5.88
C LEU A 91 -12.77 -1.16 -7.01
N ASP A 92 -13.08 -2.46 -7.02
CA ASP A 92 -14.02 -3.10 -7.97
C ASP A 92 -15.33 -2.33 -8.04
N GLY A 93 -16.00 -2.13 -6.90
CA GLY A 93 -17.29 -1.43 -6.87
C GLY A 93 -17.21 0.02 -7.37
N ARG A 94 -16.06 0.71 -7.22
CA ARG A 94 -15.85 2.07 -7.77
C ARG A 94 -15.63 2.08 -9.28
N PHE A 95 -14.93 1.07 -9.82
CA PHE A 95 -14.74 0.93 -11.26
C PHE A 95 -16.07 0.56 -11.93
N GLU A 96 -16.84 -0.34 -11.32
CA GLU A 96 -18.19 -0.71 -11.78
C GLU A 96 -19.14 0.48 -11.74
N SER A 97 -19.15 1.29 -10.66
CA SER A 97 -20.03 2.46 -10.58
C SER A 97 -19.70 3.55 -11.60
N ARG A 98 -18.41 3.73 -11.94
CA ARG A 98 -17.97 4.70 -12.98
C ARG A 98 -18.30 4.26 -14.40
N ALA A 99 -18.36 2.95 -14.65
CA ALA A 99 -18.77 2.42 -15.96
C ALA A 99 -20.28 2.58 -16.24
N VAL A 100 -21.07 2.94 -15.22
CA VAL A 100 -22.54 2.99 -15.27
C VAL A 100 -23.10 4.42 -15.42
N GLU A 101 -22.28 5.49 -15.45
CA GLU A 101 -22.78 6.82 -15.82
C GLU A 101 -22.99 6.93 -17.34
N PRO A 102 -24.23 7.03 -17.87
CA PRO A 102 -24.43 7.36 -19.26
C PRO A 102 -24.01 8.82 -19.51
N ALA A 103 -23.48 9.07 -20.71
CA ALA A 103 -23.25 10.42 -21.22
C ALA A 103 -24.52 11.25 -21.01
N ARG A 104 -24.43 12.30 -20.19
CA ARG A 104 -25.46 13.33 -20.14
C ARG A 104 -25.24 14.23 -21.36
N ASP A 105 -26.28 14.23 -22.21
CA ASP A 105 -26.56 15.01 -23.43
C ASP A 105 -25.55 16.09 -23.85
#